data_AF-A0A957GM14-F1
#
_entry.id   AF-A0A957GM14-F1
#
_cell.length_a   1.000
_cell.length_b   1.000
_cell.length_c   1.000
_cell.angle_alpha   90.00
_cell.angle_beta   90.00
_cell.angle_gamma   90.00
#
_symmetry.space_group_name_H-M   'P 1'
#
loop_
_entity.id
_entity.type
_entity.pdbx_description
1 polymer ?
#
loop_
_entity_poly.entity_id
_entity_poly.type
_entity_poly.pdbx_seq_one_letter_code
_entity_poly.pdbx_strand_id
1 'polypeptide(L)'
;MAVNTKGKRKVKVGGRDYIWYVQTSEGLPDEGYVDKLEPERYLHIIATNKKFIVHYRIPQQGDDHALLRVEGEQFPRQSDAKEIAVPRWKHDTNHFPTADFVRRLIGWCMSTKERD
;
A
#
# COMPACT_ATOMS: atom_id res chain seq x y z
N MET A 1 -19.48 -11.32 -6.21
CA MET A 1 -18.93 -10.27 -5.32
C MET A 1 -18.46 -9.11 -6.19
N ALA A 2 -19.15 -7.97 -6.13
CA ALA A 2 -18.84 -6.81 -6.95
C ALA A 2 -17.79 -5.95 -6.23
N VAL A 3 -16.56 -5.90 -6.76
CA VAL A 3 -15.53 -5.00 -6.24
C VAL A 3 -15.89 -3.58 -6.67
N ASN A 4 -16.32 -2.76 -5.71
CA ASN A 4 -16.74 -1.38 -5.91
C ASN A 4 -15.67 -0.62 -6.73
N THR A 5 -16.07 -0.06 -7.87
CA THR A 5 -15.20 0.65 -8.83
C THR A 5 -14.87 2.08 -8.40
N LYS A 6 -15.46 2.58 -7.31
CA LYS A 6 -15.16 3.90 -6.76
C LYS A 6 -13.75 3.94 -6.16
N GLY A 7 -12.91 4.85 -6.65
CA GLY A 7 -11.61 5.18 -6.03
C GLY A 7 -10.37 4.63 -6.74
N LYS A 8 -10.52 3.86 -7.83
CA LYS A 8 -9.38 3.43 -8.65
C LYS A 8 -8.82 4.60 -9.45
N ARG A 9 -7.53 4.87 -9.27
CA ARG A 9 -6.78 5.92 -9.95
C ARG A 9 -5.65 5.28 -10.76
N LYS A 10 -5.26 5.95 -11.85
CA LYS A 10 -4.12 5.55 -12.68
C LYS A 10 -2.93 6.44 -12.38
N VAL A 11 -1.73 5.87 -12.45
CA VAL A 11 -0.48 6.62 -12.37
C VAL A 11 0.55 5.98 -13.30
N LYS A 12 1.37 6.81 -13.94
CA LYS A 12 2.47 6.37 -14.79
C LYS A 12 3.80 6.60 -14.07
N VAL A 13 4.64 5.57 -14.00
CA VAL A 13 5.99 5.61 -13.38
C VAL A 13 6.96 4.85 -14.26
N GLY A 14 8.09 5.45 -14.62
CA GLY A 14 9.12 4.79 -15.44
C GLY A 14 8.60 4.23 -16.78
N GLY A 15 7.64 4.93 -17.40
CA GLY A 15 7.01 4.48 -18.66
C GLY A 15 5.93 3.41 -18.51
N ARG A 16 5.70 2.86 -17.30
CA ARG A 16 4.70 1.82 -17.02
C ARG A 16 3.46 2.39 -16.34
N ASP A 17 2.30 1.81 -16.65
CA ASP A 17 1.03 2.19 -16.06
C ASP A 17 0.67 1.32 -14.85
N TYR A 18 0.20 1.97 -13.80
CA TYR A 18 -0.23 1.36 -12.56
C TYR A 18 -1.64 1.84 -12.20
N ILE A 19 -2.41 0.95 -11.60
CA ILE A 19 -3.70 1.22 -11.00
C ILE A 19 -3.50 1.18 -9.49
N TRP A 20 -4.05 2.17 -8.79
CA TRP A 20 -4.02 2.20 -7.33
C TRP A 20 -5.36 2.61 -6.75
N TYR A 21 -5.65 2.14 -5.54
CA TYR A 21 -6.84 2.48 -4.79
C TYR A 21 -6.63 2.22 -3.30
N VAL A 22 -7.43 2.87 -2.47
CA VAL A 22 -7.46 2.59 -1.02
C VAL A 22 -8.67 1.73 -0.73
N GLN A 23 -8.45 0.67 0.03
CA GLN A 23 -9.49 -0.16 0.61
C GLN A 23 -9.45 0.01 2.12
N THR A 24 -10.62 0.21 2.72
CA THR A 24 -10.78 0.28 4.16
C THR A 24 -11.39 -1.04 4.63
N SER A 25 -10.84 -1.69 5.64
CA SER A 25 -11.53 -2.80 6.30
C SER A 25 -12.60 -2.20 7.20
N GLU A 26 -13.86 -2.61 7.01
CA GLU A 26 -14.90 -2.30 7.98
C GLU A 26 -14.61 -3.16 9.21
N GLY A 27 -14.14 -2.54 10.29
CA GLY A 27 -13.99 -3.22 11.57
C GLY A 27 -15.37 -3.72 11.99
N LEU A 28 -15.58 -5.04 11.95
CA LEU A 28 -16.76 -5.65 12.55
C LEU A 28 -16.58 -5.55 14.06
N PRO A 29 -17.49 -4.88 14.80
CA PRO A 29 -17.50 -5.01 16.25
C PRO A 29 -18.00 -6.42 16.57
N ASP A 30 -17.09 -7.34 16.88
CA ASP A 30 -17.45 -8.54 17.62
C ASP A 30 -17.92 -8.10 19.01
N GLU A 31 -19.03 -8.66 19.45
CA GLU A 31 -19.79 -8.30 20.64
C GLU A 31 -18.89 -8.03 21.86
N GLY A 32 -18.93 -6.80 22.38
CA GLY A 32 -18.23 -6.42 23.60
C GLY A 32 -17.61 -5.04 23.49
N TYR A 33 -17.66 -4.27 24.57
CA TYR A 33 -16.96 -3.01 24.71
C TYR A 33 -15.46 -3.19 24.42
N VAL A 34 -15.04 -2.92 23.18
CA VAL A 34 -13.65 -2.77 22.79
C VAL A 34 -13.56 -1.41 22.12
N ASP A 35 -12.59 -0.60 22.56
CA ASP A 35 -12.30 0.72 22.01
C ASP A 35 -12.38 0.69 20.49
N LYS A 36 -13.09 1.66 19.89
CA LYS A 36 -13.29 1.77 18.44
C LYS A 36 -11.97 1.52 17.71
N LEU A 37 -11.76 0.30 17.22
CA LEU A 37 -10.61 -0.01 16.38
C LEU A 37 -10.77 0.86 15.14
N GLU A 38 -9.85 1.80 14.94
CA GLU A 38 -9.87 2.58 13.71
C GLU A 38 -9.78 1.60 12.54
N PRO A 39 -10.64 1.73 11.52
CA PRO A 39 -10.66 0.79 10.43
C PRO A 39 -9.30 0.80 9.72
N GLU A 40 -8.76 -0.38 9.42
CA GLU A 40 -7.47 -0.47 8.75
C GLU A 40 -7.61 -0.03 7.30
N ARG A 41 -6.59 0.64 6.77
CA ARG A 41 -6.60 1.14 5.40
C ARG A 41 -5.42 0.57 4.64
N TYR A 42 -5.71 0.00 3.49
CA TYR A 42 -4.74 -0.61 2.59
C TYR A 42 -4.70 0.17 1.29
N LEU A 43 -3.53 0.69 0.95
CA LEU A 43 -3.24 1.21 -0.39
C LEU A 43 -2.77 0.06 -1.28
N HIS A 44 -3.61 -0.28 -2.26
CA HIS A 44 -3.32 -1.26 -3.28
C HIS A 44 -2.65 -0.58 -4.48
N ILE A 45 -1.55 -1.12 -4.98
CA ILE A 45 -0.89 -0.67 -6.21
C ILE A 45 -0.62 -1.88 -7.09
N ILE A 46 -1.14 -1.84 -8.32
CA ILE A 46 -1.15 -2.96 -9.25
C ILE A 46 -0.67 -2.45 -10.61
N ALA A 47 0.38 -3.05 -11.17
CA ALA A 47 0.75 -2.79 -12.56
C ALA A 47 -0.28 -3.40 -13.52
N THR A 48 -0.45 -2.81 -14.70
CA THR A 48 -1.39 -3.31 -15.72
C THR A 48 -1.09 -4.75 -16.16
N ASN A 49 0.18 -5.15 -16.16
CA ASN A 49 0.62 -6.52 -16.46
C ASN A 49 0.43 -7.49 -15.28
N LYS A 50 -0.07 -7.03 -14.13
CA LYS A 50 -0.22 -7.77 -12.87
C LYS A 50 1.06 -8.41 -12.31
N LYS A 51 2.22 -8.09 -12.87
CA LYS A 51 3.51 -8.60 -12.37
C LYS A 51 3.99 -7.84 -11.14
N PHE A 52 3.51 -6.63 -10.92
CA PHE A 52 3.75 -5.85 -9.70
C PHE A 52 2.44 -5.67 -8.95
N ILE A 53 2.35 -6.23 -7.75
CA ILE A 53 1.20 -6.13 -6.86
C ILE A 53 1.75 -5.89 -5.46
N VAL A 54 1.44 -4.72 -4.89
CA VAL A 54 1.82 -4.38 -3.52
C VAL A 54 0.63 -3.81 -2.76
N HIS A 55 0.58 -4.12 -1.47
CA HIS A 55 -0.43 -3.67 -0.54
C HIS A 55 0.26 -2.98 0.63
N TYR A 56 0.05 -1.68 0.76
CA TYR A 56 0.63 -0.88 1.84
C TYR A 56 -0.43 -0.62 2.91
N ARG A 57 -0.23 -1.19 4.10
CA ARG A 57 -1.03 -0.88 5.28
C ARG A 57 -0.65 0.52 5.75
N ILE A 58 -1.59 1.46 5.63
CA ILE A 58 -1.40 2.84 6.09
C ILE A 58 -1.29 2.79 7.62
N PRO A 59 -0.16 3.22 8.21
CA PRO A 59 0.07 3.08 9.65
C PRO A 59 -0.91 3.97 10.42
N GLN A 60 -1.40 3.46 11.54
CA GLN A 60 -2.28 4.18 12.46
C GLN A 60 -1.48 4.87 13.57
N GLN A 61 -2.18 5.66 14.40
CA GLN A 61 -1.57 6.25 15.58
C GLN A 61 -1.16 5.12 16.55
N GLY A 62 0.13 5.03 16.87
CA GLY A 62 0.70 3.96 17.70
C GLY A 62 1.52 2.92 16.95
N ASP A 63 1.42 2.85 15.61
CA ASP A 63 2.29 1.97 14.83
C ASP A 63 3.73 2.54 14.74
N ASP A 64 4.72 1.70 15.03
CA ASP A 64 6.15 2.01 14.90
C ASP A 64 6.63 1.99 13.43
N HIS A 65 6.02 1.15 12.61
CA HIS A 65 6.37 0.94 11.21
C HIS A 65 5.11 0.73 10.36
N ALA A 66 5.21 0.97 9.05
CA ALA A 66 4.19 0.60 8.10
C ALA A 66 4.50 -0.79 7.52
N LEU A 67 3.46 -1.51 7.09
CA LEU A 67 3.62 -2.84 6.51
C LEU A 67 3.34 -2.80 5.01
N LEU A 68 4.28 -3.32 4.22
CA LEU A 68 4.16 -3.49 2.79
C LEU A 68 4.14 -4.98 2.44
N ARG A 69 2.99 -5.47 1.99
CA ARG A 69 2.84 -6.83 1.46
C ARG A 69 3.06 -6.83 -0.04
N VAL A 70 3.80 -7.82 -0.52
CA VAL A 70 4.18 -7.99 -1.92
C VAL A 70 3.60 -9.31 -2.43
N GLU A 71 2.86 -9.25 -3.53
CA GLU A 71 2.27 -10.43 -4.18
C GLU A 71 2.69 -10.60 -5.65
N GLY A 72 3.28 -9.56 -6.25
CA GLY A 72 3.75 -9.61 -7.62
C GLY A 72 5.17 -10.17 -7.75
N GLU A 73 5.43 -10.90 -8.83
CA GLU A 73 6.76 -11.44 -9.18
C GLU A 73 7.82 -10.35 -9.41
N GLN A 74 7.41 -9.16 -9.85
CA GLN A 74 8.28 -8.01 -10.09
C GLN A 74 8.42 -7.17 -8.83
N PHE A 75 9.23 -7.62 -7.89
CA PHE A 75 9.65 -6.83 -6.75
C PHE A 75 11.17 -6.95 -6.54
N PRO A 76 11.97 -6.16 -7.29
CA PRO A 76 13.42 -6.34 -7.34
C PRO A 76 14.12 -6.01 -6.01
N ARG A 77 13.49 -5.25 -5.11
CA ARG A 77 14.11 -4.86 -3.84
C ARG A 77 14.27 -6.01 -2.86
N GLN A 78 13.29 -6.91 -2.78
CA GLN A 78 13.29 -8.10 -1.93
C GLN A 78 12.39 -9.19 -2.55
N SER A 79 12.91 -9.89 -3.57
CA SER A 79 12.14 -10.85 -4.38
C SER A 79 11.47 -11.97 -3.58
N ASP A 80 12.02 -12.33 -2.42
CA ASP A 80 11.51 -13.41 -1.57
C ASP A 80 10.62 -12.93 -0.42
N ALA A 81 10.51 -11.61 -0.21
CA ALA A 81 9.76 -11.05 0.91
C ALA A 81 8.27 -10.92 0.57
N LYS A 82 7.44 -11.66 1.30
CA LYS A 82 5.97 -11.54 1.21
C LYS A 82 5.46 -10.30 1.95
N GLU A 83 6.13 -9.91 3.04
CA GLU A 83 5.79 -8.77 3.86
C GLU A 83 7.06 -8.07 4.35
N ILE A 84 7.05 -6.74 4.31
CA ILE A 84 8.21 -5.89 4.58
C ILE A 84 7.78 -4.77 5.52
N ALA A 85 8.46 -4.66 6.66
CA ALA A 85 8.35 -3.47 7.49
C ALA A 85 9.07 -2.31 6.79
N VAL A 86 8.33 -1.24 6.53
CA VAL A 86 8.83 -0.02 5.91
C VAL A 86 8.71 1.15 6.89
N PRO A 87 9.66 2.09 6.88
CA PRO A 87 9.61 3.24 7.78
C PRO A 87 8.35 4.06 7.50
N ARG A 88 7.84 4.74 8.52
CA ARG A 88 6.75 5.71 8.34
C ARG A 88 7.22 6.86 7.47
N TRP A 89 6.43 7.19 6.45
CA TRP A 89 6.70 8.30 5.56
C TRP A 89 5.92 9.53 6.02
N LYS A 90 6.45 10.72 5.75
CA LYS A 90 5.82 12.00 6.12
C LYS A 90 4.38 12.16 5.57
N HIS A 91 4.02 11.40 4.55
CA HIS A 91 2.70 11.42 3.93
C HIS A 91 1.69 10.49 4.61
N ASP A 92 2.11 9.65 5.56
CA ASP A 92 1.24 8.74 6.30
C ASP A 92 0.28 9.45 7.25
N THR A 93 0.58 10.70 7.63
CA THR A 93 -0.31 11.55 8.42
C THR A 93 -1.50 12.07 7.60
N ASN A 94 -1.46 11.95 6.27
CA ASN A 94 -2.58 12.37 5.43
C ASN A 94 -3.66 11.31 5.44
N HIS A 95 -4.92 11.75 5.58
CA HIS A 95 -6.06 10.85 5.56
C HIS A 95 -6.19 10.10 4.22
N PHE A 96 -5.66 10.63 3.12
CA PHE A 96 -5.64 9.94 1.83
C PHE A 96 -4.25 9.98 1.18
N PRO A 97 -3.73 8.85 0.66
CA PRO A 97 -2.49 8.83 -0.09
C PRO A 97 -2.63 9.64 -1.39
N THR A 98 -1.58 10.37 -1.74
CA THR A 98 -1.51 11.19 -2.95
C THR A 98 -0.86 10.43 -4.11
N ALA A 99 -1.07 10.88 -5.34
CA ALA A 99 -0.38 10.30 -6.50
C ALA A 99 1.15 10.42 -6.39
N ASP A 100 1.66 11.49 -5.77
CA ASP A 100 3.11 11.66 -5.54
C ASP A 100 3.66 10.60 -4.58
N PHE A 101 2.96 10.34 -3.48
CA PHE A 101 3.30 9.25 -2.55
C PHE A 101 3.32 7.90 -3.26
N VAL A 102 2.30 7.60 -4.06
CA VAL A 102 2.21 6.35 -4.84
C VAL A 102 3.40 6.22 -5.80
N ARG A 103 3.79 7.31 -6.48
CA ARG A 103 4.98 7.30 -7.37
C ARG A 103 6.27 7.00 -6.59
N ARG A 104 6.45 7.62 -5.43
CA ARG A 104 7.60 7.36 -4.55
C ARG A 104 7.62 5.93 -4.04
N LEU A 105 6.47 5.38 -3.67
CA LEU A 105 6.34 3.99 -3.22
C LEU A 105 6.70 3.01 -4.34
N ILE A 106 6.16 3.21 -5.54
CA ILE A 106 6.54 2.41 -6.71
C ILE A 106 8.05 2.52 -6.97
N GLY A 107 8.60 3.73 -6.94
CA GLY A 107 10.05 3.96 -7.11
C GLY A 107 10.88 3.21 -6.08
N TRP A 108 10.48 3.25 -4.80
CA TRP A 108 11.13 2.53 -3.72
C TRP A 108 11.05 1.01 -3.89
N CYS A 109 9.90 0.47 -4.32
CA CYS A 109 9.72 -0.95 -4.56
C CYS A 109 10.53 -1.45 -5.78
N MET A 110 10.68 -0.59 -6.79
CA MET A 110 11.38 -0.90 -8.03
C MET A 110 12.89 -0.61 -7.98
N SER A 111 13.38 0.14 -7.00
CA SER A 111 14.81 0.34 -6.82
C SER A 111 15.44 -0.96 -6.31
N THR A 112 16.48 -1.45 -6.98
CA THR A 112 17.39 -2.44 -6.38
C THR A 112 17.96 -1.82 -5.10
N LYS A 113 18.18 -2.65 -4.08
CA LYS A 113 18.71 -2.23 -2.78
C LYS A 113 20.18 -1.79 -2.91
N GLU A 114 20.45 -0.72 -3.65
CA GLU A 114 21.76 -0.12 -3.83
C GLU A 114 21.73 1.34 -3.36
N ARG A 115 22.57 1.59 -2.33
CA ARG A 115 22.97 2.85 -1.68
C ARG A 115 21.92 3.42 -0.71
N ASP A 116 22.16 3.55 0.58
CA ASP A 116 23.40 3.69 1.37
C ASP A 116 23.27 2.89 2.68
#